data_AF-A0A0C4DXE8-F1
#
_entry.id   AF-A0A0C4DXE8-F1
#
_cell.length_a   1.000
_cell.length_b   1.000
_cell.length_c   1.000
_cell.angle_alpha   90.00
_cell.angle_beta   90.00
_cell.angle_gamma   90.00
#
_symmetry.space_group_name_H-M   'P 1'
#
loop_
_entity.id
_entity.type
_entity.pdbx_description
1 polymer ?
#
loop_
_entity_poly.entity_id
_entity_poly.type
_entity_poly.pdbx_seq_one_letter_code
_entity_poly.pdbx_strand_id
1 'polypeptide(L)'
;MSGGAEYRNFLLEIASHGYVISADGPVAQNRQSLVTDLRASVDWAVKGGAAKYGNVDVDNIFTAGHSCGGLSAMSTAYNDPRVKRIMLFNIAIFQDERRYLLEKINVPVAWFVGGPNDMGYPNAQKDYKLLPAGVPAYKASLDTGHGGTYGATNGGKFGKAVVAYLQWQFRKDDKSKQILLDAKAAGSLVSDKWAVEYKNWS
;
A
#
# COMPACT_ATOMS: atom_id res chain seq x y z
N MET A 1 -10.34 -10.89 -16.88
CA MET A 1 -9.71 -10.16 -15.77
C MET A 1 -8.23 -10.44 -15.81
N SER A 2 -7.41 -9.42 -15.98
CA SER A 2 -5.98 -9.57 -16.25
C SER A 2 -5.12 -9.33 -15.00
N GLY A 3 -5.61 -9.67 -13.80
CA GLY A 3 -4.81 -9.68 -12.55
C GLY A 3 -3.91 -8.45 -12.38
N GLY A 4 -2.63 -8.67 -12.08
CA GLY A 4 -1.62 -7.60 -11.96
C GLY A 4 -1.43 -6.71 -13.21
N ALA A 5 -1.82 -7.16 -14.41
CA ALA A 5 -1.69 -6.35 -15.63
C ALA A 5 -2.64 -5.15 -15.65
N GLU A 6 -3.74 -5.19 -14.90
CA GLU A 6 -4.64 -4.05 -14.71
C GLU A 6 -3.95 -2.90 -13.95
N TYR A 7 -2.90 -3.22 -13.18
CA TYR A 7 -2.10 -2.26 -12.43
C TYR A 7 -0.74 -1.98 -13.09
N ARG A 8 -0.54 -2.41 -14.34
CA ARG A 8 0.77 -2.34 -15.01
C ARG A 8 1.41 -0.96 -14.93
N ASN A 9 0.66 0.11 -15.23
CA ASN A 9 1.21 1.47 -15.23
C ASN A 9 1.62 1.92 -13.83
N PHE A 10 0.83 1.58 -12.81
CA PHE A 10 1.13 1.87 -11.42
C PHE A 10 2.31 1.07 -10.88
N LEU A 11 2.36 -0.24 -11.15
CA LEU A 11 3.46 -1.10 -10.69
C LEU A 11 4.77 -0.79 -11.40
N LEU A 12 4.74 -0.45 -12.69
CA LEU A 12 5.92 -0.02 -13.44
C LEU A 12 6.43 1.34 -12.99
N GLU A 13 5.54 2.28 -12.64
CA GLU A 13 5.96 3.54 -12.02
C GLU A 13 6.77 3.23 -10.77
N ILE A 14 6.23 2.46 -9.82
CA ILE A 14 6.95 2.11 -8.59
C ILE A 14 8.28 1.40 -8.91
N ALA A 15 8.27 0.41 -9.82
CA ALA A 15 9.48 -0.31 -10.20
C ALA A 15 10.55 0.60 -10.81
N SER A 16 10.17 1.64 -11.56
CA SER A 16 11.11 2.61 -12.16
C SER A 16 11.92 3.40 -11.12
N HIS A 17 11.44 3.44 -9.87
CA HIS A 17 12.15 4.06 -8.75
C HIS A 17 13.11 3.11 -8.03
N GLY A 18 13.32 1.89 -8.55
CA GLY A 18 14.28 0.91 -8.01
C GLY A 18 13.69 -0.04 -6.96
N TYR A 19 12.39 -0.29 -7.01
CA TYR A 19 11.73 -1.33 -6.20
C TYR A 19 11.54 -2.60 -7.02
N VAL A 20 11.77 -3.76 -6.41
CA VAL A 20 11.37 -5.04 -7.01
C VAL A 20 9.94 -5.36 -6.60
N ILE A 21 9.06 -5.49 -7.59
CA ILE A 21 7.64 -5.78 -7.39
C ILE A 21 7.37 -7.22 -7.81
N SER A 22 6.99 -8.06 -6.83
CA SER A 22 6.42 -9.39 -7.07
C SER A 22 4.90 -9.27 -6.97
N ALA A 23 4.23 -9.17 -8.12
CA ALA A 23 2.79 -9.12 -8.18
C ALA A 23 2.24 -10.53 -8.45
N ASP A 24 1.25 -10.95 -7.66
CA ASP A 24 0.54 -12.19 -7.92
C ASP A 24 -0.02 -12.15 -9.35
N GLY A 25 0.22 -13.21 -10.11
CA GLY A 25 -0.06 -13.29 -11.54
C GLY A 25 -1.56 -13.18 -11.89
N PRO A 26 -1.94 -13.45 -13.15
CA PRO A 26 -3.35 -13.52 -13.54
C PRO A 26 -4.10 -14.38 -12.52
N VAL A 27 -5.28 -13.92 -12.11
CA VAL A 27 -6.16 -14.70 -11.24
C VAL A 27 -6.56 -15.96 -12.02
N ALA A 28 -5.72 -16.99 -12.02
CA ALA A 28 -5.87 -18.18 -12.84
C ALA A 28 -7.13 -18.99 -12.46
N GLN A 29 -7.86 -18.54 -11.43
CA GLN A 29 -8.93 -19.30 -10.79
C GLN A 29 -10.14 -18.44 -10.37
N ASN A 30 -10.33 -17.20 -10.85
CA ASN A 30 -11.41 -16.30 -10.38
C ASN A 30 -11.54 -16.26 -8.84
N ARG A 31 -10.42 -16.42 -8.12
CA ARG A 31 -10.39 -16.46 -6.65
C ARG A 31 -9.70 -15.22 -6.09
N GLN A 32 -10.05 -14.86 -4.87
CA GLN A 32 -9.31 -13.83 -4.13
C GLN A 32 -7.87 -14.28 -3.88
N SER A 33 -6.94 -13.33 -3.82
CA SER A 33 -5.57 -13.59 -3.37
C SER A 33 -5.59 -14.22 -1.99
N LEU A 34 -4.81 -15.28 -1.81
CA LEU A 34 -4.63 -15.95 -0.53
C LEU A 34 -3.37 -15.43 0.15
N VAL A 35 -3.31 -15.57 1.47
CA VAL A 35 -2.11 -15.28 2.26
C VAL A 35 -0.90 -16.06 1.76
N THR A 36 -1.12 -17.30 1.30
CA THR A 36 -0.09 -18.16 0.73
C THR A 36 0.53 -17.61 -0.55
N ASP A 37 -0.23 -16.85 -1.35
CA ASP A 37 0.26 -16.28 -2.61
C ASP A 37 1.29 -15.17 -2.30
N LEU A 38 0.95 -14.20 -1.43
CA LEU A 38 1.88 -13.16 -1.01
C LEU A 38 3.08 -13.72 -0.24
N ARG A 39 2.89 -14.73 0.62
CA ARG A 39 4.02 -15.39 1.31
C ARG A 39 4.96 -16.09 0.34
N ALA A 40 4.45 -16.70 -0.73
CA ALA A 40 5.29 -17.29 -1.76
C ALA A 40 6.13 -16.23 -2.47
N SER A 41 5.59 -15.04 -2.71
CA SER A 41 6.35 -13.89 -3.24
C SER A 41 7.47 -13.44 -2.28
N VAL A 42 7.20 -13.40 -0.98
CA VAL A 42 8.23 -13.10 0.04
C VAL A 42 9.31 -14.18 0.07
N ASP A 43 8.91 -15.46 0.10
CA ASP A 43 9.84 -16.59 0.10
C ASP A 43 10.72 -16.62 -1.15
N TRP A 44 10.15 -16.35 -2.32
CA TRP A 44 10.88 -16.26 -3.57
C TRP A 44 11.97 -15.18 -3.52
N ALA A 45 11.65 -13.99 -3.00
CA ALA A 45 12.62 -12.91 -2.89
C ALA A 45 13.76 -13.26 -1.93
N VAL A 46 13.41 -13.73 -0.72
CA VAL A 46 14.38 -14.07 0.35
C VAL A 46 15.27 -15.28 -0.03
N LYS A 47 14.75 -16.23 -0.82
CA LYS A 47 15.54 -17.37 -1.33
C LYS A 47 16.46 -17.01 -2.51
N GLY A 48 16.62 -15.71 -2.81
CA GLY A 48 17.52 -15.21 -3.85
C GLY A 48 16.88 -15.09 -5.24
N GLY A 49 15.59 -15.38 -5.40
CA GLY A 49 14.88 -15.23 -6.68
C GLY A 49 14.88 -13.79 -7.20
N ALA A 50 14.95 -12.82 -6.30
CA ALA A 50 15.02 -11.39 -6.63
C ALA A 50 16.44 -10.92 -7.02
N ALA A 51 17.50 -11.70 -6.73
CA ALA A 51 18.90 -11.29 -6.95
C ALA A 51 19.22 -11.00 -8.43
N LYS A 52 18.47 -11.61 -9.35
CA LYS A 52 18.59 -11.31 -10.80
C LYS A 52 18.20 -9.87 -11.17
N TYR A 53 17.56 -9.14 -10.27
CA TYR A 53 17.19 -7.73 -10.43
C TYR A 53 18.17 -6.77 -9.73
N GLY A 54 19.30 -7.27 -9.24
CA GLY A 54 20.36 -6.49 -8.60
C GLY A 54 20.49 -6.77 -7.10
N ASN A 55 21.05 -5.80 -6.37
CA ASN A 55 21.22 -5.87 -4.91
C ASN A 55 19.88 -5.53 -4.24
N VAL A 56 19.01 -6.52 -4.12
CA VAL A 56 17.68 -6.37 -3.53
C VAL A 56 17.76 -6.46 -2.01
N ASP A 57 17.31 -5.42 -1.33
CA ASP A 57 17.14 -5.41 0.13
C ASP A 57 15.92 -6.24 0.53
N VAL A 58 16.16 -7.44 1.02
CA VAL A 58 15.12 -8.38 1.48
C VAL A 58 14.79 -8.25 2.97
N ASP A 59 15.43 -7.32 3.69
CA ASP A 59 15.10 -7.01 5.09
C ASP A 59 14.00 -5.94 5.19
N ASN A 60 13.75 -5.24 4.08
CA ASN A 60 12.81 -4.13 3.95
C ASN A 60 11.63 -4.46 3.01
N ILE A 61 10.85 -5.48 3.38
CA ILE A 61 9.70 -5.95 2.58
C ILE A 61 8.41 -5.26 3.03
N PHE A 62 7.54 -4.88 2.10
CA PHE A 62 6.17 -4.46 2.38
C PHE A 62 5.16 -5.32 1.61
N THR A 63 3.96 -5.49 2.16
CA THR A 63 2.83 -6.08 1.45
C THR A 63 1.83 -5.01 1.07
N ALA A 64 1.20 -5.17 -0.08
CA ALA A 64 0.22 -4.22 -0.56
C ALA A 64 -0.89 -4.90 -1.36
N GLY A 65 -2.06 -4.25 -1.45
CA GLY A 65 -3.15 -4.78 -2.25
C GLY A 65 -4.30 -3.80 -2.45
N HIS A 66 -4.92 -3.91 -3.62
CA HIS A 66 -6.14 -3.20 -4.00
C HIS A 66 -7.38 -4.04 -3.74
N SER A 67 -8.45 -3.41 -3.23
CA SER A 67 -9.71 -4.09 -2.94
C SER A 67 -9.47 -5.33 -2.06
N CYS A 68 -10.11 -6.46 -2.34
CA CYS A 68 -9.93 -7.71 -1.58
C CYS A 68 -8.46 -8.17 -1.38
N GLY A 69 -7.54 -7.82 -2.29
CA GLY A 69 -6.11 -8.11 -2.15
C GLY A 69 -5.44 -7.36 -0.99
N GLY A 70 -6.02 -6.25 -0.50
CA GLY A 70 -5.52 -5.58 0.70
C GLY A 70 -5.75 -6.40 1.98
N LEU A 71 -6.79 -7.24 2.03
CA LEU A 71 -7.00 -8.12 3.18
C LEU A 71 -5.94 -9.23 3.25
N SER A 72 -5.52 -9.77 2.11
CA SER A 72 -4.41 -10.73 2.06
C SER A 72 -3.08 -10.05 2.38
N ALA A 73 -2.87 -8.79 1.97
CA ALA A 73 -1.70 -8.01 2.36
C ALA A 73 -1.61 -7.81 3.89
N MET A 74 -2.71 -7.40 4.53
CA MET A 74 -2.78 -7.30 6.00
C MET A 74 -2.55 -8.66 6.67
N SER A 75 -3.27 -9.69 6.24
CA SER A 75 -3.16 -11.02 6.85
C SER A 75 -1.77 -11.63 6.67
N THR A 76 -1.08 -11.33 5.57
CA THR A 76 0.33 -11.71 5.38
C THR A 76 1.22 -11.03 6.41
N ALA A 77 1.05 -9.73 6.63
CA ALA A 77 1.82 -9.00 7.63
C ALA A 77 1.60 -9.52 9.06
N TYR A 78 0.39 -10.00 9.40
CA TYR A 78 0.12 -10.61 10.72
C TYR A 78 0.93 -11.89 10.95
N ASN A 79 1.22 -12.64 9.89
CA ASN A 79 1.74 -13.99 9.95
C ASN A 79 3.20 -14.09 9.47
N ASP A 80 3.80 -12.98 9.03
CA ASP A 80 5.14 -12.97 8.44
C ASP A 80 5.98 -11.80 9.00
N PRO A 81 6.90 -12.06 9.95
CA PRO A 81 7.71 -11.02 10.60
C PRO A 81 8.72 -10.35 9.65
N ARG A 82 8.90 -10.88 8.43
CA ARG A 82 9.74 -10.27 7.40
C ARG A 82 9.07 -9.04 6.79
N VAL A 83 7.74 -8.96 6.82
CA VAL A 83 6.99 -7.79 6.37
C VAL A 83 7.16 -6.65 7.37
N LYS A 84 7.62 -5.50 6.91
CA LYS A 84 7.91 -4.33 7.73
C LYS A 84 6.86 -3.24 7.64
N ARG A 85 5.99 -3.27 6.63
CA ARG A 85 4.99 -2.23 6.33
C ARG A 85 3.82 -2.80 5.53
N ILE A 86 2.67 -2.15 5.62
CA ILE A 86 1.45 -2.49 4.88
C ILE A 86 0.98 -1.27 4.07
N MET A 87 0.61 -1.47 2.81
CA MET A 87 -0.04 -0.44 1.99
C MET A 87 -1.39 -0.94 1.46
N LEU A 88 -2.44 -0.17 1.69
CA LEU A 88 -3.82 -0.55 1.38
C LEU A 88 -4.41 0.42 0.38
N PHE A 89 -4.93 -0.13 -0.71
CA PHE A 89 -5.42 0.61 -1.86
C PHE A 89 -6.93 0.40 -1.98
N ASN A 90 -7.71 1.48 -1.79
CA ASN A 90 -9.18 1.46 -1.86
C ASN A 90 -9.85 0.36 -1.01
N ILE A 91 -9.25 0.02 0.13
CA ILE A 91 -9.72 -1.05 1.00
C ILE A 91 -9.32 -0.78 2.44
N ALA A 92 -10.13 -1.31 3.35
CA ALA A 92 -9.76 -1.60 4.72
C ALA A 92 -10.59 -2.82 5.19
N ILE A 93 -10.56 -3.19 6.46
CA ILE A 93 -11.42 -4.27 6.96
C ILE A 93 -12.89 -3.87 6.74
N PHE A 94 -13.61 -4.62 5.91
CA PHE A 94 -15.02 -4.34 5.57
C PHE A 94 -16.02 -5.27 6.30
N GLN A 95 -15.53 -6.33 6.94
CA GLN A 95 -16.32 -7.18 7.84
C GLN A 95 -16.05 -6.70 9.27
N ASP A 96 -17.00 -5.99 9.86
CA ASP A 96 -16.83 -5.36 11.17
C ASP A 96 -16.48 -6.39 12.26
N GLU A 97 -17.01 -7.61 12.16
CA GLU A 97 -16.72 -8.72 13.08
C GLU A 97 -15.27 -9.21 12.99
N ARG A 98 -14.53 -8.85 11.92
CA ARG A 98 -13.11 -9.15 11.75
C ARG A 98 -12.20 -7.99 12.13
N ARG A 99 -12.73 -6.83 12.52
CA ARG A 99 -11.91 -5.64 12.79
C ARG A 99 -10.99 -5.78 14.00
N TYR A 100 -11.28 -6.72 14.91
CA TYR A 100 -10.36 -7.11 15.99
C TYR A 100 -8.97 -7.55 15.47
N LEU A 101 -8.86 -7.97 14.20
CA LEU A 101 -7.57 -8.32 13.60
C LEU A 101 -6.60 -7.12 13.47
N LEU A 102 -7.08 -5.87 13.54
CA LEU A 102 -6.19 -4.69 13.60
C LEU A 102 -5.24 -4.75 14.79
N GLU A 103 -5.64 -5.39 15.91
CA GLU A 103 -4.79 -5.57 17.09
C GLU A 103 -3.54 -6.40 16.81
N LYS A 104 -3.54 -7.18 15.72
CA LYS A 104 -2.37 -7.96 15.27
C LYS A 104 -1.37 -7.13 14.46
N ILE A 105 -1.71 -5.90 14.08
CA ILE A 105 -0.81 -5.02 13.34
C ILE A 105 0.19 -4.38 14.30
N ASN A 106 1.47 -4.66 14.08
CA ASN A 106 2.60 -4.05 14.79
C ASN A 106 3.59 -3.35 13.84
N VAL A 107 3.21 -3.18 12.57
CA VAL A 107 4.00 -2.51 11.53
C VAL A 107 3.26 -1.30 10.99
N PRO A 108 3.95 -0.28 10.46
CA PRO A 108 3.29 0.87 9.86
C PRO A 108 2.30 0.53 8.76
N VAL A 109 1.20 1.27 8.71
CA VAL A 109 0.13 1.10 7.70
C VAL A 109 -0.13 2.40 6.96
N ALA A 110 -0.24 2.31 5.64
CA ALA A 110 -0.69 3.40 4.79
C ALA A 110 -1.95 3.03 4.01
N TRP A 111 -2.98 3.86 4.09
CA TRP A 111 -4.19 3.77 3.26
C TRP A 111 -4.15 4.85 2.18
N PHE A 112 -4.39 4.45 0.94
CA PHE A 112 -4.65 5.33 -0.19
C PHE A 112 -6.04 4.98 -0.73
N VAL A 113 -7.02 5.85 -0.49
CA VAL A 113 -8.44 5.57 -0.73
C VAL A 113 -9.09 6.61 -1.64
N GLY A 114 -10.18 6.20 -2.28
CA GLY A 114 -10.80 6.90 -3.42
C GLY A 114 -11.87 7.93 -3.05
N GLY A 115 -11.81 8.51 -1.85
CA GLY A 115 -12.80 9.48 -1.38
C GLY A 115 -14.16 8.87 -1.01
N PRO A 116 -15.17 9.70 -0.72
CA PRO A 116 -16.47 9.23 -0.22
C PRO A 116 -17.21 8.24 -1.14
N ASN A 117 -16.91 8.24 -2.45
CA ASN A 117 -17.50 7.32 -3.43
C ASN A 117 -16.79 5.96 -3.50
N ASP A 118 -15.68 5.78 -2.77
CA ASP A 118 -14.98 4.50 -2.65
C ASP A 118 -15.50 3.71 -1.45
N MET A 119 -15.91 2.46 -1.69
CA MET A 119 -16.34 1.54 -0.65
C MET A 119 -15.26 1.28 0.44
N GLY A 120 -13.98 1.46 0.10
CA GLY A 120 -12.87 1.35 1.04
C GLY A 120 -12.74 2.55 2.00
N TYR A 121 -13.21 3.73 1.60
CA TYR A 121 -13.05 4.98 2.35
C TYR A 121 -13.67 4.96 3.75
N PRO A 122 -14.97 4.64 3.95
CA PRO A 122 -15.56 4.64 5.29
C PRO A 122 -14.91 3.59 6.21
N ASN A 123 -14.46 2.46 5.65
CA ASN A 123 -13.77 1.43 6.41
C ASN A 123 -12.35 1.89 6.81
N ALA A 124 -11.61 2.56 5.93
CA ALA A 124 -10.31 3.13 6.26
C ALA A 124 -10.43 4.19 7.38
N GLN A 125 -11.53 4.95 7.43
CA GLN A 125 -11.79 5.87 8.55
C GLN A 125 -11.98 5.13 9.89
N LYS A 126 -12.66 3.98 9.90
CA LYS A 126 -12.81 3.14 11.10
C LYS A 126 -11.45 2.55 11.51
N ASP A 127 -10.76 1.91 10.57
CA ASP A 127 -9.50 1.21 10.83
C ASP A 127 -8.40 2.16 11.31
N TYR A 128 -8.28 3.33 10.68
CA TYR A 128 -7.31 4.35 11.08
C TYR A 128 -7.48 4.79 12.55
N LYS A 129 -8.73 4.93 13.02
CA LYS A 129 -9.02 5.28 14.42
C LYS A 129 -8.67 4.15 15.37
N LEU A 130 -8.94 2.91 14.97
CA LEU A 130 -8.80 1.71 15.79
C LEU A 130 -7.41 1.05 15.72
N LEU A 131 -6.52 1.53 14.84
CA LEU A 131 -5.16 1.00 14.74
C LEU A 131 -4.45 1.14 16.10
N PRO A 132 -3.73 0.10 16.58
CA PRO A 132 -3.13 0.08 17.90
C PRO A 132 -2.27 1.31 18.21
N ALA A 133 -2.26 1.70 19.49
CA ALA A 133 -1.47 2.82 19.96
C ALA A 133 0.02 2.63 19.61
N GLY A 134 0.68 3.73 19.22
CA GLY A 134 2.08 3.71 18.81
C GLY A 134 2.36 3.21 17.38
N VAL A 135 1.42 2.51 16.73
CA VAL A 135 1.62 2.09 15.33
C VAL A 135 1.54 3.30 14.39
N PRO A 136 2.56 3.55 13.55
CA PRO A 136 2.53 4.64 12.57
C PRO A 136 1.46 4.41 11.52
N ALA A 137 0.60 5.42 11.32
CA ALA A 137 -0.53 5.35 10.41
C ALA A 137 -0.53 6.56 9.47
N TYR A 138 -0.76 6.31 8.19
CA TYR A 138 -0.92 7.33 7.17
C TYR A 138 -2.18 7.04 6.35
N LYS A 139 -3.07 8.02 6.16
CA LYS A 139 -4.27 7.87 5.34
C LYS A 139 -4.37 9.05 4.40
N ALA A 140 -4.26 8.79 3.11
CA ALA A 140 -4.47 9.76 2.06
C ALA A 140 -5.71 9.38 1.24
N SER A 141 -6.57 10.35 0.98
CA SER A 141 -7.80 10.17 0.22
C SER A 141 -7.89 11.15 -0.93
N LEU A 142 -8.21 10.65 -2.12
CA LEU A 142 -8.47 11.45 -3.32
C LEU A 142 -9.77 10.98 -3.94
N ASP A 143 -10.67 11.89 -4.33
CA ASP A 143 -11.98 11.53 -4.89
C ASP A 143 -11.86 10.93 -6.30
N THR A 144 -11.59 9.63 -6.35
CA THR A 144 -11.39 8.84 -7.59
C THR A 144 -12.33 7.63 -7.67
N GLY A 145 -13.11 7.39 -6.61
CA GLY A 145 -13.85 6.13 -6.44
C GLY A 145 -12.93 4.92 -6.30
N HIS A 146 -13.54 3.73 -6.31
CA HIS A 146 -12.85 2.46 -6.06
C HIS A 146 -11.77 2.15 -7.12
N GLY A 147 -11.93 2.61 -8.36
CA GLY A 147 -10.98 2.33 -9.45
C GLY A 147 -9.64 3.07 -9.35
N GLY A 148 -9.51 4.05 -8.45
CA GLY A 148 -8.28 4.81 -8.28
C GLY A 148 -7.79 5.49 -9.57
N THR A 149 -6.47 5.66 -9.70
CA THR A 149 -5.83 6.16 -10.94
C THR A 149 -4.88 5.15 -11.58
N TYR A 150 -4.97 3.86 -11.21
CA TYR A 150 -3.96 2.83 -11.53
C TYR A 150 -3.67 2.67 -13.03
N GLY A 151 -4.70 2.82 -13.87
CA GLY A 151 -4.58 2.71 -15.33
C GLY A 151 -4.05 3.96 -16.03
N ALA A 152 -3.98 5.11 -15.34
CA ALA A 152 -3.43 6.33 -15.92
C ALA A 152 -1.92 6.18 -16.19
N THR A 153 -1.34 7.06 -17.02
CA THR A 153 0.10 7.14 -17.20
C THR A 153 0.80 7.21 -15.84
N ASN A 154 1.77 6.31 -15.63
CA ASN A 154 2.52 6.17 -14.38
C ASN A 154 1.64 5.95 -13.13
N GLY A 155 0.45 5.36 -13.29
CA GLY A 155 -0.52 5.19 -12.20
C GLY A 155 -1.15 6.48 -11.68
N GLY A 156 -0.97 7.61 -12.39
CA GLY A 156 -1.56 8.90 -12.06
C GLY A 156 -1.18 9.43 -10.67
N LYS A 157 -2.14 10.09 -10.02
CA LYS A 157 -1.92 10.68 -8.69
C LYS A 157 -1.61 9.63 -7.63
N PHE A 158 -2.20 8.43 -7.71
CA PHE A 158 -1.87 7.33 -6.81
C PHE A 158 -0.41 6.89 -6.98
N GLY A 159 0.08 6.76 -8.21
CA GLY A 159 1.49 6.44 -8.49
C GLY A 159 2.44 7.44 -7.84
N LYS A 160 2.22 8.75 -8.07
CA LYS A 160 3.01 9.83 -7.44
C LYS A 160 2.98 9.75 -5.90
N ALA A 161 1.80 9.58 -5.31
CA ALA A 161 1.63 9.53 -3.86
C ALA A 161 2.34 8.32 -3.23
N VAL A 162 2.26 7.17 -3.89
CA VAL A 162 2.87 5.92 -3.42
C VAL A 162 4.38 5.95 -3.58
N VAL A 163 4.91 6.47 -4.69
CA VAL A 163 6.34 6.67 -4.85
C VAL A 163 6.88 7.59 -3.76
N ALA A 164 6.24 8.74 -3.52
CA ALA A 164 6.66 9.64 -2.44
C ALA A 164 6.65 8.92 -1.08
N TYR A 165 5.61 8.15 -0.78
CA TYR A 165 5.55 7.36 0.45
C TYR A 165 6.73 6.39 0.57
N LEU A 166 7.00 5.60 -0.47
CA LEU A 166 8.09 4.64 -0.44
C LEU A 166 9.47 5.31 -0.35
N GLN A 167 9.70 6.41 -1.07
CA GLN A 167 10.97 7.16 -1.00
C GLN A 167 11.22 7.72 0.41
N TRP A 168 10.20 8.30 1.04
CA TRP A 168 10.31 8.73 2.43
C TRP A 168 10.59 7.53 3.35
N GLN A 169 9.87 6.43 3.17
CA GLN A 169 9.87 5.33 4.13
C GLN A 169 11.07 4.37 4.04
N PHE A 170 11.63 4.18 2.85
CA PHE A 170 12.77 3.29 2.64
C PHE A 170 14.07 4.04 2.40
N ARG A 171 14.01 5.30 1.95
CA ARG A 171 15.21 6.10 1.65
C ARG A 171 15.38 7.34 2.51
N LYS A 172 14.45 7.59 3.44
CA LYS A 172 14.48 8.78 4.31
C LYS A 172 14.52 10.07 3.50
N ASP A 173 13.87 10.09 2.33
CA ASP A 173 13.85 11.26 1.46
C ASP A 173 12.99 12.39 2.05
N ASP A 174 13.64 13.46 2.51
CA ASP A 174 13.00 14.59 3.17
C ASP A 174 12.06 15.36 2.23
N LYS A 175 12.37 15.42 0.94
CA LYS A 175 11.50 16.07 -0.04
C LYS A 175 10.18 15.32 -0.18
N SER A 176 10.21 13.99 -0.23
CA SER A 176 9.02 13.16 -0.23
C SER A 176 8.26 13.23 1.09
N LYS A 177 8.97 13.32 2.23
CA LYS A 177 8.34 13.59 3.54
C LYS A 177 7.53 14.89 3.50
N GLN A 178 8.09 15.97 2.96
CA GLN A 178 7.40 17.25 2.81
C GLN A 178 6.17 17.14 1.90
N ILE A 179 6.27 16.44 0.77
CA ILE A 179 5.13 16.21 -0.14
C ILE A 179 3.94 15.54 0.59
N LEU A 180 4.21 14.66 1.54
CA LEU A 180 3.19 13.87 2.24
C LEU A 180 2.65 14.57 3.49
N LEU A 181 3.50 15.23 4.27
CA LEU A 181 3.16 15.70 5.62
C LEU A 181 2.95 17.22 5.71
N ASP A 182 3.56 18.01 4.81
CA ASP A 182 3.44 19.46 4.82
C ASP A 182 2.41 19.90 3.79
N ALA A 183 1.23 20.29 4.26
CA ALA A 183 0.16 20.79 3.41
C ALA A 183 0.56 22.03 2.59
N LYS A 184 1.54 22.82 3.05
CA LYS A 184 1.99 24.05 2.40
C LYS A 184 3.17 23.83 1.44
N ALA A 185 3.80 22.66 1.46
CA ALA A 185 4.91 22.36 0.57
C ALA A 185 4.45 22.38 -0.89
N ALA A 186 5.32 22.89 -1.77
CA ALA A 186 5.05 22.91 -3.21
C ALA A 186 4.87 21.48 -3.73
N GLY A 187 3.73 21.21 -4.36
CA GLY A 187 3.41 19.89 -4.91
C GLY A 187 3.02 18.85 -3.86
N SER A 188 2.69 19.27 -2.63
CA SER A 188 2.14 18.42 -1.57
C SER A 188 0.87 17.71 -2.01
N LEU A 189 0.54 16.59 -1.38
CA LEU A 189 -0.71 15.88 -1.66
C LEU A 189 -1.92 16.78 -1.39
N VAL A 190 -1.89 17.59 -0.32
CA VAL A 190 -2.99 18.51 0.00
C VAL A 190 -3.18 19.57 -1.10
N SER A 191 -2.08 20.14 -1.64
CA SER A 191 -2.15 21.05 -2.78
C SER A 191 -2.72 20.39 -4.04
N ASP A 192 -2.59 19.07 -4.15
CA ASP A 192 -3.12 18.26 -5.24
C ASP A 192 -4.49 17.62 -4.93
N LYS A 193 -5.23 18.23 -3.98
CA LYS A 193 -6.61 17.90 -3.57
C LYS A 193 -6.78 16.58 -2.81
N TRP A 194 -5.72 16.06 -2.20
CA TRP A 194 -5.84 14.93 -1.28
C TRP A 194 -6.25 15.41 0.12
N ALA A 195 -7.11 14.64 0.78
CA ALA A 195 -7.29 14.73 2.23
C ALA A 195 -6.30 13.77 2.92
N VAL A 196 -5.45 14.31 3.80
CA VAL A 196 -4.37 13.56 4.45
C VAL A 196 -4.55 13.60 5.97
N GLU A 197 -4.46 12.43 6.60
CA GLU A 197 -4.41 12.24 8.05
C GLU A 197 -3.24 11.31 8.39
N TYR A 198 -2.49 11.60 9.45
CA TYR A 198 -1.42 10.73 9.93
C TYR A 198 -1.27 10.81 11.46
N LYS A 199 -0.80 9.73 12.07
CA LYS A 199 -0.48 9.64 13.50
C LYS A 199 0.72 8.74 13.73
N ASN A 200 1.43 8.98 14.83
CA ASN A 200 2.61 8.22 15.25
C ASN A 200 3.73 8.17 14.18
N TRP A 201 3.77 9.16 13.29
CA TRP A 201 4.86 9.41 12.34
C TRP A 201 5.60 10.66 12.80
N SER A 202 6.92 10.55 13.03
CA SER A 202 7.80 11.67 13.39
C SER A 202 8.76 12.03 12.26
#